data_AF-A0A2V9SCV3-F1
#
_entry.id   AF-A0A2V9SCV3-F1
#
_cell.length_a   1.000
_cell.length_b   1.000
_cell.length_c   1.000
_cell.angle_alpha   90.00
_cell.angle_beta   90.00
_cell.angle_gamma   90.00
#
_symmetry.space_group_name_H-M   'P 1'
#
loop_
_entity.id
_entity.type
_entity.pdbx_description
1 polymer ?
#
loop_
_entity_poly.entity_id
_entity_poly.type
_entity_poly.pdbx_seq_one_letter_code
_entity_poly.pdbx_strand_id
1 'polypeptide(L)'
;MSRTNGHSVADHERPLASIVTEIKDEVKEFAATRFEMLKAELQEGVATIKRVIPAAAAAMVLLATAYVLFTLAIVGLVAVAFWNNPYRWFFAFLIVSVVLAIAGALTAWMALRRLRAHGLFPKKTVEVLKADKIWLQNEARSAS
;
A
#
# COMPACT_ATOMS: atom_id res chain seq x y z
N MET A 1 -68.44 35.36 -31.85
CA MET A 1 -66.98 35.43 -32.02
C MET A 1 -66.38 35.66 -30.64
N SER A 2 -66.22 34.65 -29.78
CA SER A 2 -65.45 33.40 -29.88
C SER A 2 -63.93 33.64 -29.84
N ARG A 3 -63.33 33.53 -28.64
CA ARG A 3 -62.26 32.57 -28.31
C ARG A 3 -61.73 32.82 -26.88
N THR A 4 -62.20 32.02 -25.94
CA THR A 4 -61.52 31.76 -24.66
C THR A 4 -60.43 30.72 -24.93
N ASN A 5 -59.17 31.16 -25.05
CA ASN A 5 -58.04 30.24 -25.11
C ASN A 5 -57.74 29.77 -23.68
N GLY A 6 -58.30 28.62 -23.33
CA GLY A 6 -57.87 27.86 -22.17
C GLY A 6 -56.38 27.52 -22.33
N HIS A 7 -55.55 28.13 -21.48
CA HIS A 7 -54.20 27.63 -21.27
C HIS A 7 -54.33 26.28 -20.59
N SER A 8 -54.11 25.22 -21.37
CA SER A 8 -54.08 23.84 -20.90
C SER A 8 -52.96 23.70 -19.87
N VAL A 9 -53.32 23.45 -18.62
CA VAL A 9 -52.40 23.20 -17.48
C VAL A 9 -51.90 21.75 -17.53
N ALA A 10 -51.48 21.28 -18.70
CA ALA A 10 -51.13 19.88 -18.92
C ALA A 10 -49.77 19.76 -19.62
N ASP A 11 -48.68 20.09 -18.90
CA ASP A 11 -47.33 19.62 -19.27
C ASP A 11 -46.26 19.75 -18.16
N HIS A 12 -46.67 19.76 -16.88
CA HIS A 12 -45.74 19.91 -15.73
C HIS A 12 -45.12 18.59 -15.26
N GLU A 13 -45.33 17.49 -15.99
CA GLU A 13 -44.84 16.16 -15.60
C GLU A 13 -43.49 15.79 -16.27
N ARG A 14 -43.04 16.58 -17.25
CA ARG A 14 -41.75 16.39 -17.94
C ARG A 14 -40.52 17.17 -17.38
N PRO A 15 -40.62 18.26 -16.58
CA PRO A 15 -39.45 19.03 -16.15
C PRO A 15 -38.64 18.36 -15.02
N LEU A 16 -39.25 17.54 -14.16
CA LEU A 16 -38.51 16.87 -13.07
C LEU A 16 -37.71 15.67 -13.58
N ALA A 17 -38.25 14.91 -14.53
CA ALA A 17 -37.55 13.78 -15.13
C ALA A 17 -36.33 14.22 -15.96
N SER A 18 -36.43 15.37 -16.65
CA SER A 18 -35.29 15.93 -17.41
C SER A 18 -34.18 16.44 -16.50
N ILE A 19 -34.50 17.15 -15.41
CA ILE A 19 -33.50 17.66 -14.45
C ILE A 19 -32.74 16.53 -13.75
N VAL A 20 -33.43 15.45 -13.38
CA VAL A 20 -32.78 14.27 -12.77
C VAL A 20 -31.84 13.57 -13.76
N THR A 21 -32.20 13.56 -15.04
CA THR A 21 -31.37 12.98 -16.10
C THR A 21 -30.11 13.83 -16.33
N GLU A 22 -30.26 15.15 -16.35
CA GLU A 22 -29.15 16.11 -16.52
C GLU A 22 -28.15 16.05 -15.34
N ILE A 23 -28.65 16.01 -14.08
CA ILE A 23 -27.79 15.85 -12.89
C ILE A 23 -27.06 14.50 -12.90
N LYS A 24 -27.71 13.43 -13.35
CA LYS A 24 -27.09 12.10 -13.46
C LYS A 24 -25.96 12.10 -14.49
N ASP A 25 -26.15 12.76 -15.62
CA ASP A 25 -25.13 12.87 -16.66
C ASP A 25 -23.95 13.73 -16.18
N GLU A 26 -24.21 14.84 -15.48
CA GLU A 26 -23.18 15.72 -14.92
C GLU A 26 -22.35 15.04 -13.80
N VAL A 27 -23.00 14.25 -12.93
CA VAL A 27 -22.30 13.43 -11.91
C VAL A 27 -21.44 12.34 -12.56
N LYS A 28 -21.93 11.74 -13.65
CA LYS A 28 -21.19 10.71 -14.39
C LYS A 28 -19.97 11.32 -15.09
N GLU A 29 -20.11 12.50 -15.66
CA GLU A 29 -19.01 13.26 -16.26
C GLU A 29 -17.97 13.63 -15.20
N PHE A 30 -18.39 14.20 -14.07
CA PHE A 30 -17.48 14.53 -12.97
C PHE A 30 -16.73 13.31 -12.41
N ALA A 31 -17.43 12.18 -12.24
CA ALA A 31 -16.82 10.94 -11.79
C ALA A 31 -15.80 10.39 -12.81
N ALA A 32 -16.12 10.45 -14.11
CA ALA A 32 -15.20 10.06 -15.17
C ALA A 32 -13.93 10.92 -15.16
N THR A 33 -14.06 12.25 -15.04
CA THR A 33 -12.91 13.16 -14.95
C THR A 33 -12.04 12.87 -13.73
N ARG A 34 -12.63 12.68 -12.55
CA ARG A 34 -11.88 12.34 -11.32
C ARG A 34 -11.15 11.01 -11.46
N PHE A 35 -11.78 10.03 -12.11
CA PHE A 35 -11.15 8.74 -12.38
C PHE A 35 -9.99 8.84 -13.37
N GLU A 36 -10.13 9.65 -14.42
CA GLU A 36 -9.05 9.91 -15.37
C GLU A 36 -7.86 10.62 -14.73
N MET A 37 -8.11 11.64 -13.90
CA MET A 37 -7.04 12.31 -13.16
C MET A 37 -6.35 11.36 -12.18
N LEU A 38 -7.11 10.57 -11.40
CA LEU A 38 -6.54 9.58 -10.48
C LEU A 38 -5.70 8.54 -11.23
N LYS A 39 -6.18 8.06 -12.39
CA LYS A 39 -5.45 7.13 -13.24
C LYS A 39 -4.16 7.76 -13.77
N ALA A 40 -4.21 9.02 -14.20
CA ALA A 40 -3.02 9.74 -14.68
C ALA A 40 -1.97 9.89 -13.57
N GLU A 41 -2.38 10.28 -12.36
CA GLU A 41 -1.48 10.42 -11.21
C GLU A 41 -0.88 9.07 -10.79
N LEU A 42 -1.67 7.98 -10.79
CA LEU A 42 -1.15 6.64 -10.55
C LEU A 42 -0.16 6.20 -11.64
N GLN A 43 -0.44 6.51 -12.91
CA GLN A 43 0.46 6.19 -14.02
C GLN A 43 1.77 6.97 -13.94
N GLU A 44 1.72 8.25 -13.55
CA GLU A 44 2.90 9.10 -13.36
C GLU A 44 3.74 8.62 -12.16
N GLY A 45 3.09 8.24 -11.06
CA GLY A 45 3.76 7.62 -9.91
C GLY A 45 4.46 6.31 -10.30
N VAL A 46 3.77 5.44 -11.05
CA VAL A 46 4.36 4.19 -11.56
C VAL A 46 5.49 4.46 -12.56
N ALA A 47 5.37 5.46 -13.43
CA ALA A 47 6.41 5.83 -14.38
C ALA A 47 7.67 6.36 -13.68
N THR A 48 7.48 7.18 -12.64
CA THR A 48 8.55 7.66 -11.77
C THR A 48 9.26 6.51 -11.07
N ILE A 49 8.49 5.57 -10.49
CA ILE A 49 9.05 4.35 -9.88
C ILE A 49 9.85 3.57 -10.92
N LYS A 50 9.31 3.32 -12.12
CA LYS A 50 10.01 2.59 -13.19
C LYS A 50 11.35 3.23 -13.57
N ARG A 51 11.43 4.56 -13.55
CA ARG A 51 12.68 5.29 -13.85
C ARG A 51 13.75 5.08 -12.78
N VAL A 52 13.36 4.93 -11.51
CA VAL A 52 14.30 4.72 -10.40
C VAL A 52 14.61 3.25 -10.12
N ILE A 53 13.78 2.30 -10.59
CA ILE A 53 14.00 0.85 -10.42
C ILE A 53 15.42 0.41 -10.81
N PRO A 54 15.98 0.73 -12.00
CA PRO A 54 17.30 0.22 -12.37
C PRO A 54 18.41 0.76 -11.46
N ALA A 55 18.34 2.05 -11.09
CA ALA A 55 19.30 2.65 -10.16
C ALA A 55 19.17 2.06 -8.74
N ALA A 56 17.94 1.85 -8.27
CA ALA A 56 17.67 1.22 -6.98
C ALA A 56 18.12 -0.25 -6.95
N ALA A 57 17.93 -0.99 -8.04
CA ALA A 57 18.41 -2.36 -8.18
C ALA A 57 19.94 -2.42 -8.15
N ALA A 58 20.63 -1.56 -8.91
CA ALA A 58 22.09 -1.46 -8.88
C ALA A 58 22.61 -1.10 -7.49
N ALA A 59 22.00 -0.11 -6.83
CA ALA A 59 22.34 0.28 -5.46
C ALA A 59 22.13 -0.88 -4.49
N MET A 60 21.02 -1.62 -4.60
CA MET A 60 20.74 -2.79 -3.76
C MET A 60 21.79 -3.90 -3.96
N VAL A 61 22.21 -4.17 -5.19
CA VAL A 61 23.26 -5.15 -5.49
C VAL A 61 24.60 -4.72 -4.89
N LEU A 62 24.98 -3.44 -5.05
CA LEU A 62 26.22 -2.92 -4.49
C LEU A 62 26.21 -2.95 -2.96
N LEU A 63 25.10 -2.56 -2.33
CA LEU A 63 24.94 -2.61 -0.87
C LEU A 63 24.97 -4.04 -0.34
N ALA A 64 24.29 -4.98 -1.01
CA ALA A 64 24.34 -6.39 -0.66
C ALA A 64 25.77 -6.95 -0.77
N THR A 65 26.48 -6.61 -1.85
CA THR A 65 27.88 -7.00 -2.06
C THR A 65 28.79 -6.42 -0.97
N ALA A 66 28.65 -5.13 -0.68
CA ALA A 66 29.40 -4.46 0.38
C ALA A 66 29.13 -5.08 1.75
N TYR A 67 27.88 -5.43 2.06
CA TYR A 67 27.51 -6.11 3.30
C TYR A 67 28.16 -7.49 3.45
N VAL A 68 28.19 -8.29 2.38
CA VAL A 68 28.87 -9.59 2.36
C VAL A 68 30.37 -9.41 2.60
N LEU A 69 31.01 -8.51 1.85
CA LEU A 69 32.46 -8.24 2.00
C LEU A 69 32.80 -7.72 3.40
N PHE A 70 31.98 -6.84 3.95
CA PHE A 70 32.13 -6.34 5.31
C PHE A 70 32.02 -7.46 6.34
N THR A 71 31.03 -8.34 6.19
CA THR A 71 30.87 -9.51 7.07
C THR A 71 32.07 -10.44 6.99
N LEU A 72 32.57 -10.72 5.78
CA LEU A 72 33.78 -11.53 5.58
C LEU A 72 35.03 -10.88 6.19
N ALA A 73 35.16 -9.55 6.10
CA ALA A 73 36.26 -8.83 6.74
C ALA A 73 36.24 -8.98 8.26
N ILE A 74 35.06 -8.89 8.89
CA ILE A 74 34.90 -9.14 10.33
C ILE A 74 35.23 -10.61 10.67
N VAL A 75 34.74 -11.57 9.89
CA VAL A 75 35.08 -12.99 10.08
C VAL A 75 36.60 -13.20 10.00
N GLY A 76 37.26 -12.61 9.00
CA GLY A 76 38.71 -12.65 8.88
C GLY A 76 39.43 -12.08 10.10
N LEU A 77 38.96 -10.94 10.61
CA LEU A 77 39.50 -10.32 11.83
C LEU A 77 39.36 -11.25 13.06
N VAL A 78 38.19 -11.87 13.24
CA VAL A 78 37.97 -12.83 14.33
C VAL A 78 38.85 -14.07 14.13
N ALA A 79 39.00 -14.57 12.90
CA ALA A 79 39.84 -15.73 12.62
C ALA A 79 41.33 -15.48 12.94
N VAL A 80 41.81 -14.23 12.79
CA VAL A 80 43.17 -13.84 13.22
C VAL A 80 43.32 -13.93 14.74
N ALA A 81 42.30 -13.54 15.51
CA ALA A 81 42.33 -13.67 16.97
C ALA A 81 42.47 -15.13 17.44
N PHE A 82 42.03 -16.09 16.62
CA PHE A 82 42.14 -17.53 16.87
C PHE A 82 43.23 -18.21 16.03
N TRP A 83 44.29 -17.50 15.62
CA TRP A 83 45.30 -18.01 14.68
C TRP A 83 45.87 -19.39 15.04
N ASN A 84 46.06 -19.67 16.32
CA ASN A 84 46.66 -20.92 16.81
C ASN A 84 45.68 -22.12 16.84
N ASN A 85 44.40 -21.90 16.51
CA ASN A 85 43.37 -22.94 16.54
C ASN A 85 43.09 -23.46 15.11
N PRO A 86 43.12 -24.79 14.87
CA PRO A 86 42.76 -25.35 13.57
C PRO A 86 41.31 -25.04 13.16
N TYR A 87 40.42 -24.80 14.13
CA TYR A 87 39.00 -24.48 13.92
C TYR A 87 38.70 -22.97 13.90
N ARG A 88 39.71 -22.11 13.72
CA ARG A 88 39.56 -20.64 13.76
C ARG A 88 38.42 -20.10 12.89
N TRP A 89 38.26 -20.63 11.68
CA TRP A 89 37.22 -20.20 10.74
C TRP A 89 35.83 -20.60 11.22
N PHE A 90 35.69 -21.82 11.74
CA PHE A 90 34.42 -22.31 12.29
C PHE A 90 33.94 -21.40 13.42
N PHE A 91 34.81 -21.10 14.40
CA PHE A 91 34.46 -20.20 15.49
C PHE A 91 34.21 -18.77 15.02
N ALA A 92 34.99 -18.26 14.06
CA ALA A 92 34.81 -16.92 13.52
C ALA A 92 33.42 -16.75 12.85
N PHE A 93 33.03 -17.69 11.98
CA PHE A 93 31.69 -17.67 11.37
C PHE A 93 30.58 -17.82 12.41
N LEU A 94 30.76 -18.71 13.40
CA LEU A 94 29.77 -18.91 14.46
C LEU A 94 29.57 -17.64 15.30
N ILE A 95 30.65 -17.01 15.75
CA ILE A 95 30.58 -15.80 16.57
C ILE A 95 29.94 -14.65 15.77
N VAL A 96 30.41 -14.40 14.55
CA VAL A 96 29.91 -13.29 13.73
C VAL A 96 28.44 -13.50 13.36
N SER A 97 28.03 -14.73 13.02
CA SER A 97 26.64 -15.03 12.71
C SER A 97 25.72 -14.84 13.91
N VAL A 98 26.12 -15.26 15.12
CA VAL A 98 25.35 -15.04 16.35
C VAL A 98 25.21 -13.55 16.65
N VAL A 99 26.29 -12.77 16.54
CA VAL A 99 26.26 -11.31 16.77
C VAL A 99 25.33 -10.63 15.76
N LEU A 100 25.43 -10.96 14.47
CA LEU A 100 24.55 -10.42 13.44
C LEU A 100 23.10 -10.84 13.63
N ALA A 101 22.84 -12.08 14.08
CA ALA A 101 21.49 -12.55 14.37
C ALA A 101 20.84 -11.76 15.51
N ILE A 102 21.59 -11.46 16.58
CA ILE A 102 21.11 -10.64 17.69
C ILE A 102 20.82 -9.21 17.22
N ALA A 103 21.76 -8.58 16.50
CA ALA A 103 21.57 -7.23 15.96
C ALA A 103 20.37 -7.17 15.00
N GLY A 104 20.24 -8.16 14.13
CA GLY A 104 19.10 -8.33 13.21
C GLY A 104 17.77 -8.50 13.96
N ALA A 105 17.74 -9.34 15.00
CA ALA A 105 16.54 -9.54 15.81
C ALA A 105 16.13 -8.26 16.55
N LEU A 106 17.08 -7.51 17.12
CA LEU A 106 16.81 -6.24 17.80
C LEU A 106 16.25 -5.18 16.84
N THR A 107 16.91 -5.00 15.69
CA THR A 107 16.46 -4.03 14.67
C THR A 107 15.10 -4.41 14.10
N ALA A 108 14.87 -5.69 13.79
CA ALA A 108 13.57 -6.19 13.34
C ALA A 108 12.48 -5.98 14.40
N TRP A 109 12.79 -6.23 15.66
CA TRP A 109 11.86 -6.02 16.77
C TRP A 109 11.53 -4.54 16.97
N MET A 110 12.52 -3.64 16.90
CA MET A 110 12.31 -2.19 16.94
C MET A 110 11.46 -1.71 15.76
N ALA A 111 11.75 -2.18 14.55
CA ALA A 111 10.96 -1.88 13.36
C ALA A 111 9.51 -2.36 13.54
N LEU A 112 9.31 -3.62 13.95
CA LEU A 112 7.98 -4.19 14.16
C LEU A 112 7.20 -3.46 15.26
N ARG A 113 7.88 -3.03 16.32
CA ARG A 113 7.30 -2.17 17.36
C ARG A 113 6.87 -0.81 16.82
N ARG A 114 7.71 -0.15 16.02
CA ARG A 114 7.38 1.13 15.38
C ARG A 114 6.19 0.99 14.43
N LEU A 115 6.16 -0.05 13.60
CA LEU A 115 5.05 -0.31 12.67
C LEU A 115 3.74 -0.60 13.42
N ARG A 116 3.80 -1.33 14.54
CA ARG A 116 2.64 -1.59 15.41
C ARG A 116 2.17 -0.35 16.18
N ALA A 117 3.11 0.50 16.60
CA ALA A 117 2.83 1.73 17.35
C ALA A 117 2.29 2.84 16.44
N HIS A 118 2.80 2.96 15.22
CA HIS A 118 2.39 3.96 14.23
C HIS A 118 1.30 3.46 13.28
N GLY A 119 0.78 2.25 13.50
CA GLY A 119 -0.47 1.78 12.93
C GLY A 119 -0.55 1.90 11.40
N LEU A 120 0.31 1.19 10.67
CA LEU A 120 0.10 0.98 9.22
C LEU A 120 -1.20 0.23 8.91
N PHE A 121 -1.80 -0.43 9.92
CA PHE A 121 -3.16 -0.92 9.85
C PHE A 121 -4.09 0.06 10.59
N PRO A 122 -4.94 0.83 9.87
CA PRO A 122 -5.95 1.67 10.50
C PRO A 122 -6.93 0.76 11.25
N LYS A 123 -6.72 0.60 12.56
CA LYS A 123 -7.51 -0.29 13.42
C LYS A 123 -9.00 0.01 13.31
N LYS A 124 -9.36 1.29 13.21
CA LYS A 124 -10.74 1.76 13.03
C LYS A 124 -11.35 1.32 11.70
N THR A 125 -10.63 1.41 10.58
CA THR A 125 -11.13 0.97 9.28
C THR A 125 -11.28 -0.55 9.21
N VAL A 126 -10.34 -1.31 9.80
CA VAL A 126 -10.45 -2.78 9.86
C VAL A 126 -11.63 -3.22 10.70
N GLU A 127 -11.91 -2.52 11.80
CA GLU A 127 -13.04 -2.81 12.69
C GLU A 127 -14.38 -2.52 12.02
N VAL A 128 -14.49 -1.40 11.29
CA VAL A 128 -15.68 -1.07 10.48
C VAL A 128 -15.87 -2.08 9.34
N LEU A 129 -14.82 -2.45 8.60
CA LEU A 129 -14.91 -3.46 7.53
C LEU A 129 -15.32 -4.85 8.06
N LYS A 130 -14.94 -5.20 9.29
CA LYS A 130 -15.39 -6.43 9.94
C LYS A 130 -16.87 -6.34 10.34
N ALA A 131 -17.30 -5.20 10.88
CA ALA A 131 -18.70 -4.98 11.23
C ALA A 131 -19.61 -5.03 9.99
N ASP A 132 -19.20 -4.37 8.91
CA ASP A 132 -19.93 -4.38 7.62
C ASP A 132 -20.04 -5.78 7.04
N LYS A 133 -18.97 -6.59 7.12
CA LYS A 133 -19.00 -7.99 6.66
C LYS A 133 -19.98 -8.85 7.46
N ILE A 134 -20.03 -8.67 8.79
CA ILE A 134 -20.95 -9.42 9.66
C ILE A 134 -22.39 -9.01 9.36
N TRP A 135 -22.65 -7.71 9.16
CA TRP A 135 -23.96 -7.21 8.80
C TRP A 135 -24.44 -7.77 7.45
N LEU A 136 -23.60 -7.73 6.42
CA LEU A 136 -23.93 -8.30 5.09
C LEU A 136 -24.18 -9.81 5.14
N GLN A 137 -23.42 -10.56 5.97
CA GLN A 137 -23.64 -11.99 6.15
C GLN A 137 -24.94 -12.30 6.87
N ASN A 138 -25.34 -11.46 7.81
CA ASN A 138 -26.62 -11.61 8.51
C ASN A 138 -27.79 -11.27 7.59
N GLU A 139 -27.70 -10.18 6.82
CA GLU A 139 -28.74 -9.77 5.87
C GLU A 139 -28.97 -10.83 4.78
N ALA A 140 -27.89 -11.41 4.23
CA ALA A 140 -27.98 -12.48 3.25
C ALA A 140 -28.59 -13.78 3.80
N ARG A 141 -28.46 -14.03 5.10
CA ARG A 141 -29.03 -15.20 5.79
C ARG A 141 -30.50 -14.97 6.20
N SER A 142 -30.89 -13.74 6.49
CA SER A 142 -32.29 -13.39 6.80
C SER A 142 -33.16 -13.23 5.55
N ALA A 143 -32.56 -13.01 4.39
CA ALA A 143 -33.26 -12.90 3.10
C ALA A 143 -33.43 -14.26 2.36
N SER A 144 -32.96 -15.37 2.93
CA SER A 144 -33.12 -16.74 2.43
C SER A 144 -34.10 -17.54 3.28
#